data_AF-A0A962BXA7-F1
#
_entry.id   AF-A0A962BXA7-F1
#
_cell.length_a   1.000
_cell.length_b   1.000
_cell.length_c   1.000
_cell.angle_alpha   90.00
_cell.angle_beta   90.00
_cell.angle_gamma   90.00
#
_symmetry.space_group_name_H-M   'P 1'
#
loop_
_entity.id
_entity.type
_entity.pdbx_description
1 polymer ?
#
loop_
_entity_poly.entity_id
_entity_poly.type
_entity_poly.pdbx_seq_one_letter_code
_entity_poly.pdbx_strand_id
1 'polypeptide(L)' 'MTRLPALLLPFLAATSQAAAPDAATLLAAIAQPAPASTGFFERRESPLLAEPLLLRGLLEQPRAGSLTKAVEWP' A
#
# COMPACT_ATOMS: atom_id res chain seq x y z
N MET A 1 -29.20 -40.02 -42.40
CA MET A 1 -29.81 -38.89 -41.68
C MET A 1 -29.09 -38.76 -40.34
N THR A 2 -28.01 -37.97 -40.31
CA THR A 2 -27.10 -37.83 -39.17
C THR A 2 -27.53 -36.62 -38.36
N ARG A 3 -27.99 -36.82 -37.12
CA ARG A 3 -28.24 -35.74 -36.16
C ARG A 3 -27.16 -35.79 -35.08
N LEU A 4 -26.25 -34.83 -35.12
CA LEU A 4 -25.26 -34.57 -34.07
C LEU A 4 -25.95 -33.74 -32.98
N PRO A 5 -26.01 -34.17 -31.71
CA PRO A 5 -26.48 -33.29 -30.66
C PRO A 5 -25.35 -32.30 -30.33
N ALA A 6 -25.61 -31.02 -30.60
CA ALA A 6 -24.82 -29.91 -30.11
C ALA A 6 -24.82 -29.98 -28.58
N LEU A 7 -23.73 -30.48 -27.99
CA LEU A 7 -23.46 -30.33 -26.57
C LEU A 7 -23.17 -28.85 -26.32
N LEU A 8 -24.22 -28.14 -25.91
CA LEU A 8 -24.14 -26.83 -25.26
C LEU A 8 -23.26 -26.97 -24.03
N LEU A 9 -22.01 -26.50 -24.13
CA LEU A 9 -21.19 -26.17 -22.97
C LEU A 9 -21.92 -25.06 -22.19
N PRO A 10 -22.39 -25.28 -20.95
CA PRO A 10 -22.76 -24.18 -20.10
C PRO A 10 -21.43 -23.55 -19.66
N PHE A 11 -21.11 -22.40 -20.24
CA PHE A 11 -20.05 -21.55 -19.74
C PHE A 11 -20.53 -21.03 -18.39
N LEU A 12 -20.24 -21.76 -17.30
CA LEU A 12 -20.40 -21.24 -15.96
C LEU A 12 -19.48 -20.04 -15.85
N ALA A 13 -20.06 -18.85 -15.96
CA ALA A 13 -19.45 -17.61 -15.51
C ALA A 13 -19.33 -17.70 -13.98
N ALA A 14 -18.33 -18.45 -13.52
CA ALA A 14 -17.89 -18.37 -12.14
C ALA A 14 -17.28 -16.98 -11.97
N THR A 15 -18.09 -16.03 -11.50
CA THR A 15 -17.59 -14.78 -10.95
C THR A 15 -16.79 -15.17 -9.71
N SER A 16 -15.48 -15.38 -9.91
CA SER A 16 -14.54 -15.54 -8.80
C SER A 16 -14.55 -14.23 -8.03
N GLN A 17 -15.34 -14.18 -6.96
CA GLN A 17 -15.29 -13.09 -6.00
C GLN A 17 -13.96 -13.26 -5.28
N ALA A 18 -12.92 -12.56 -5.76
CA ALA A 18 -11.61 -12.59 -5.12
C ALA A 18 -11.81 -12.14 -3.67
N ALA A 19 -11.54 -13.03 -2.72
CA ALA A 19 -11.55 -12.68 -1.32
C ALA A 19 -10.57 -11.52 -1.09
N ALA A 20 -11.00 -10.50 -0.37
CA ALA A 20 -10.09 -9.42 0.02
C ALA A 20 -8.93 -10.04 0.83
N PRO A 21 -7.67 -9.67 0.54
CA PRO A 21 -6.54 -10.17 1.30
C PRO A 21 -6.69 -9.76 2.77
N ASP A 22 -6.34 -10.68 3.68
CA ASP A 22 -6.36 -10.38 5.10
C ASP A 22 -5.27 -9.35 5.45
N ALA A 23 -5.44 -8.69 6.61
CA ALA A 23 -4.53 -7.62 7.03
C ALA A 23 -3.08 -8.10 7.21
N ALA A 24 -2.86 -9.34 7.66
CA ALA A 24 -1.50 -9.86 7.83
C ALA A 24 -0.82 -10.07 6.47
N THR A 25 -1.55 -10.58 5.49
CA THR A 25 -1.08 -10.69 4.09
C THR A 25 -0.72 -9.33 3.50
N LEU A 26 -1.56 -8.32 3.72
CA LEU A 26 -1.27 -6.96 3.24
C LEU A 26 -0.03 -6.35 3.92
N LEU A 27 0.08 -6.49 5.25
CA LEU A 27 1.23 -5.97 5.99
C LEU A 27 2.52 -6.65 5.56
N ALA A 28 2.50 -7.97 5.34
CA ALA A 28 3.67 -8.70 4.84
C ALA A 28 4.08 -8.23 3.43
N ALA A 29 3.12 -7.89 2.57
CA ALA A 29 3.39 -7.42 1.21
C ALA A 29 4.00 -6.01 1.15
N ILE A 30 3.69 -5.15 2.13
CA ILE A 30 4.22 -3.77 2.20
C ILE A 30 5.36 -3.59 3.21
N ALA A 31 5.72 -4.65 3.92
CA ALA A 31 6.75 -4.59 4.96
C ALA A 31 8.10 -4.17 4.36
N GLN A 32 8.73 -3.18 4.99
CA GLN A 32 10.11 -2.80 4.73
C GLN A 32 10.97 -3.13 5.95
N PRO A 33 11.62 -4.30 5.99
CA PRO A 33 12.47 -4.67 7.12
C PRO A 33 13.69 -3.76 7.18
N ALA A 34 14.23 -3.55 8.38
CA ALA A 34 15.46 -2.78 8.55
C ALA A 34 16.66 -3.49 7.88
N PRO A 35 17.58 -2.76 7.22
CA PRO A 35 17.59 -1.30 7.08
C PRO A 35 16.58 -0.81 6.02
N ALA A 36 15.85 0.25 6.34
CA ALA A 36 14.90 0.87 5.44
C ALA A 36 15.03 2.40 5.44
N SER A 37 14.71 3.02 4.30
CA SER A 37 14.61 4.47 4.15
C SER A 37 13.36 4.82 3.38
N THR A 38 12.60 5.81 3.85
CA THR A 38 11.35 6.25 3.25
C THR A 38 11.31 7.77 3.19
N GLY A 39 11.16 8.34 2.00
CA GLY A 39 10.89 9.77 1.85
C GLY A 39 9.53 10.14 2.42
N PHE A 40 9.45 11.29 3.10
CA PHE A 40 8.19 11.82 3.61
C PHE A 40 7.95 13.26 3.14
N PHE A 41 6.68 13.61 3.01
CA PHE A 41 6.17 14.97 3.00
C PHE A 41 5.18 15.11 4.16
N GLU A 42 5.28 16.18 4.93
CA GLU A 42 4.41 16.45 6.07
C GLU A 42 3.87 17.87 6.00
N ARG A 43 2.55 18.00 6.22
CA ARG A 43 1.86 19.27 6.35
C ARG A 43 1.38 19.42 7.79
N ARG A 44 1.84 20.47 8.48
CA ARG A 44 1.47 20.78 9.86
C ARG A 44 0.57 22.00 9.91
N GLU A 45 -0.67 21.76 10.32
CA GLU A 45 -1.60 22.81 10.67
C GLU A 45 -1.28 23.35 12.05
N SER A 46 -1.40 24.67 12.23
CA SER A 46 -1.26 25.32 13.53
C SER A 46 -2.09 26.60 13.54
N PRO A 47 -2.87 26.87 14.61
CA PRO A 47 -3.60 28.13 14.72
C PRO A 47 -2.68 29.35 14.88
N LEU A 48 -1.37 29.13 15.10
CA LEU A 48 -0.38 30.19 15.26
C LEU A 48 0.33 30.58 13.95
N LEU A 49 0.08 29.86 12.85
CA LEU A 49 0.70 30.12 11.56
C LEU A 49 -0.34 30.64 10.57
N ALA A 50 0.06 31.61 9.72
CA ALA A 50 -0.80 32.12 8.66
C ALA A 50 -1.00 31.09 7.52
N GLU A 51 0.03 30.27 7.29
CA GLU A 51 0.01 29.16 6.34
C GLU A 51 0.57 27.90 7.02
N PRO A 52 0.16 26.70 6.59
CA PRO A 52 0.68 25.44 7.12
C PRO A 52 2.19 25.31 6.91
N LEU A 53 2.88 24.71 7.89
CA LEU A 53 4.28 24.37 7.72
C LEU A 53 4.38 23.10 6.86
N LEU A 54 5.07 23.21 5.74
CA LEU A 54 5.36 22.08 4.85
C LEU A 54 6.78 21.60 5.13
N LEU A 55 6.97 20.29 5.27
CA LEU A 55 8.25 19.66 5.53
C LEU A 55 8.47 18.51 4.55
N ARG A 56 9.73 18.29 4.17
CA ARG A 56 10.15 17.05 3.49
C ARG A 56 11.47 16.53 4.06
N GLY A 57 11.68 15.23 3.89
CA GLY A 57 12.94 14.59 4.26
C GLY A 57 12.83 13.07 4.24
N LEU A 58 13.62 12.42 5.10
CA LEU A 58 13.77 10.97 5.15
C LEU A 58 13.43 10.42 6.54
N LEU A 59 12.71 9.30 6.54
CA LEU A 59 12.59 8.38 7.67
C LEU A 59 13.58 7.25 7.46
N GLU A 60 14.55 7.11 8.37
CA GLU A 60 15.55 6.05 8.32
C GLU A 60 15.34 5.07 9.47
N GLN A 61 15.26 3.79 9.14
CA GLN A 61 15.17 2.70 10.10
C GLN A 61 16.47 1.88 10.02
N PRO A 62 17.56 2.28 10.71
CA PRO A 62 18.86 1.61 10.58
C PRO A 62 18.87 0.20 11.19
N ARG A 63 18.04 -0.05 12.21
CA ARG A 63 17.82 -1.36 12.82
C ARG A 63 16.37 -1.53 13.31
N ALA A 64 15.98 -2.75 13.64
CA ALA A 64 14.68 -3.03 14.22
C ALA A 64 14.48 -2.21 15.52
N GLY A 65 13.32 -1.55 15.64
CA GLY A 65 12.97 -0.73 16.80
C GLY A 65 13.64 0.64 16.87
N SER A 66 14.40 1.07 15.85
CA SER A 66 14.97 2.43 15.78
C SER A 66 14.42 3.18 14.58
N LEU A 67 13.94 4.41 14.76
CA LEU A 67 13.51 5.28 13.67
C LEU A 67 14.12 6.67 13.84
N THR A 68 14.85 7.13 12.83
CA THR A 68 15.38 8.49 12.74
C THR A 68 14.58 9.27 11.72
N LYS A 69 14.26 10.52 12.04
CA LYS A 69 13.63 11.46 11.10
C LYS A 69 14.60 12.59 10.80
N ALA A 70 15.04 12.67 9.56
CA ALA A 70 15.84 13.77 9.05
C ALA A 70 14.95 14.74 8.26
N VAL A 71 14.97 16.02 8.62
CA VAL A 71 14.27 17.09 7.89
C VAL A 71 15.28 17.80 6.99
N GLU A 72 15.01 17.82 5.69
CA GLU A 72 15.92 18.41 4.69
C GLU A 72 15.48 19.79 4.22
N TRP A 73 14.19 20.10 4.39
CA TRP A 73 13.55 21.36 3.98
C TRP A 73 12.33 21.63 4.85
N PRO A 74 12.20 22.85 5.39
CA PRO A 74 11.07 23.73 5.14
C PRO A 74 11.32 24.70 3.98
#